data_AF-A0A3S0SLY9-F1
#
_entry.id   AF-A0A3S0SLY9-F1
#
_cell.length_a   1.000
_cell.length_b   1.000
_cell.length_c   1.000
_cell.angle_alpha   90.00
_cell.angle_beta   90.00
_cell.angle_gamma   90.00
#
_symmetry.space_group_name_H-M   'P 1'
#
loop_
_entity.id
_entity.type
_entity.pdbx_description
1 polymer ?
#
loop_
_entity_poly.entity_id
_entity_poly.type
_entity_poly.pdbx_seq_one_letter_code
_entity_poly.pdbx_strand_id
1 'polypeptide(L)' 'MSDKLFSTRDEPLSSADLDVCRRVHEAVCADLDIERSSEKADSIGSLVIELYRQGVHDEHQLRLMAGGRHIKDEN' A
#
# COMPACT_ATOMS: atom_id res chain seq x y z
N MET A 1 17.76 -17.52 20.93
CA MET A 1 17.29 -17.84 19.57
C MET A 1 15.82 -18.22 19.68
N SER A 2 14.95 -17.22 19.67
CA SER A 2 13.51 -17.39 19.51
C SER A 2 13.10 -16.16 18.72
N ASP A 3 13.38 -16.25 17.43
CA ASP A 3 13.01 -15.29 16.40
C ASP A 3 11.50 -15.13 16.53
N LYS A 4 11.13 -14.06 17.25
CA LYS A 4 9.76 -13.69 17.48
C LYS A 4 9.14 -13.53 16.10
N LEU A 5 8.34 -14.53 15.74
CA LEU A 5 7.22 -14.43 14.81
C LEU A 5 6.22 -13.44 15.42
N PHE A 6 6.65 -12.21 15.66
CA PHE A 6 5.76 -11.12 15.94
C PHE A 6 5.01 -10.92 14.64
N SER A 7 3.77 -11.38 14.70
CA SER A 7 2.73 -11.05 13.77
C SER A 7 2.62 -9.51 13.72
N THR A 8 3.46 -8.86 12.90
CA THR A 8 3.44 -7.42 12.56
C THR A 8 2.06 -6.96 12.07
N ARG A 9 1.13 -7.90 11.83
CA ARG A 9 -0.29 -7.65 11.56
C ARG A 9 -1.05 -6.86 12.63
N ASP A 10 -0.62 -6.89 13.89
CA ASP A 10 -1.36 -6.31 15.02
C ASP A 10 -0.69 -5.09 15.68
N GLU A 11 0.51 -4.69 15.22
CA GLU A 11 1.09 -3.43 15.68
C GLU A 11 0.40 -2.25 15.00
N PRO A 12 0.00 -1.20 15.77
CA PRO A 12 -0.52 0.01 15.18
C PRO A 12 0.54 0.63 14.28
N LEU A 13 0.14 1.01 13.07
CA LEU A 13 1.03 1.71 12.13
C LEU A 13 1.57 2.97 12.81
N SER A 14 2.89 3.10 12.85
CA SER A 14 3.52 4.32 13.30
C SER A 14 3.30 5.43 12.28
N SER A 15 3.53 6.68 12.70
CA SER A 15 3.47 7.81 11.76
C SER A 15 4.44 7.66 10.58
N ALA A 16 5.61 7.04 10.82
CA ALA A 16 6.58 6.77 9.76
C ALA A 16 6.04 5.75 8.74
N ASP A 17 5.33 4.73 9.21
CA ASP A 17 4.70 3.72 8.33
C ASP A 17 3.59 4.34 7.47
N LEU A 18 2.79 5.24 8.07
CA LEU A 18 1.75 5.98 7.34
C LEU A 18 2.35 6.95 6.31
N ASP A 19 3.49 7.56 6.60
CA ASP A 19 4.21 8.40 5.63
C ASP A 19 4.68 7.57 4.42
N VAL A 20 5.17 6.35 4.63
CA VAL A 20 5.51 5.42 3.56
C VAL A 20 4.28 5.04 2.74
N CYS A 21 3.20 4.63 3.41
CA CYS A 21 1.95 4.27 2.73
C CYS A 21 1.42 5.44 1.88
N ARG A 22 1.48 6.67 2.40
CA ARG A 22 1.06 7.87 1.68
C ARG A 22 1.91 8.13 0.44
N ARG A 23 3.24 8.02 0.54
CA ARG A 23 4.14 8.22 -0.62
C ARG A 23 3.85 7.22 -1.73
N VAL A 24 3.67 5.95 -1.38
CA VAL A 24 3.32 4.91 -2.34
C VAL A 24 1.95 5.20 -2.97
N HIS A 25 0.95 5.56 -2.15
CA HIS A 25 -0.38 5.91 -2.64
C HIS A 25 -0.34 7.07 -3.64
N GLU A 26 0.36 8.16 -3.32
CA GLU A 26 0.52 9.32 -4.20
C GLU A 26 1.25 8.93 -5.49
N ALA A 27 2.28 8.08 -5.40
CA ALA A 27 3.06 7.62 -6.55
C ALA A 27 2.27 6.68 -7.48
N VAL A 28 1.40 5.81 -6.93
CA VAL A 28 0.50 4.94 -7.72
C VAL A 28 -0.60 5.77 -8.37
N CYS A 29 -1.21 6.70 -7.64
CA CYS A 29 -2.24 7.58 -8.21
C CYS A 29 -1.68 8.43 -9.34
N ALA A 30 -0.45 8.96 -9.19
CA ALA A 30 0.21 9.72 -10.25
C ALA A 30 0.55 8.85 -11.48
N ASP A 31 1.03 7.62 -11.30
CA ASP A 31 1.33 6.72 -12.41
C ASP A 31 0.09 6.31 -13.21
N LEU A 32 -1.03 6.13 -12.52
CA LEU A 32 -2.28 5.68 -13.11
C LEU A 32 -3.19 6.84 -13.56
N ASP A 33 -2.74 8.09 -13.43
CA ASP A 33 -3.52 9.31 -13.66
C ASP A 33 -4.88 9.30 -12.93
N ILE A 34 -4.88 8.77 -11.71
CA ILE A 34 -6.06 8.65 -10.86
C ILE A 34 -6.19 9.90 -10.00
N GLU A 35 -7.36 10.54 -10.08
CA GLU A 35 -7.68 11.66 -9.20
C GLU A 35 -7.73 11.20 -7.74
N ARG A 36 -7.03 11.90 -6.84
CA ARG A 36 -6.94 11.54 -5.42
C ARG A 36 -8.28 11.55 -4.69
N SER A 37 -9.26 12.28 -5.20
CA SER A 37 -10.62 12.36 -4.66
C SER A 37 -11.55 11.27 -5.20
N SER A 38 -11.04 10.41 -6.10
CA SER A 38 -11.83 9.33 -6.68
C SER A 38 -11.86 8.11 -5.76
N GLU A 39 -12.94 7.33 -5.87
CA GLU A 39 -13.10 6.06 -5.16
C GLU A 39 -11.96 5.06 -5.46
N LYS A 40 -11.33 5.19 -6.63
CA LYS A 40 -10.14 4.40 -7.00
C LYS A 40 -8.94 4.77 -6.14
N ALA A 41 -8.72 6.06 -5.88
CA ALA A 41 -7.65 6.49 -4.98
C ALA A 41 -7.90 5.98 -3.56
N ASP A 42 -9.11 6.11 -3.02
CA ASP A 42 -9.43 5.56 -1.69
C ASP A 42 -9.17 4.05 -1.61
N SER A 43 -9.55 3.31 -2.67
CA SER A 43 -9.30 1.87 -2.78
C SER A 43 -7.80 1.53 -2.77
N ILE A 44 -6.98 2.28 -3.52
CA ILE A 44 -5.52 2.13 -3.52
C ILE A 44 -4.96 2.42 -2.14
N GLY A 45 -5.45 3.45 -1.44
CA GLY A 45 -4.98 3.83 -0.10
C GLY A 45 -5.23 2.72 0.91
N SER A 46 -6.45 2.17 0.93
CA SER A 46 -6.80 1.02 1.77
C SER A 46 -5.94 -0.20 1.45
N LEU A 47 -5.73 -0.50 0.17
CA LEU A 47 -4.92 -1.63 -0.27
C LEU A 47 -3.45 -1.50 0.16
N VAL A 48 -2.85 -0.31 0.02
CA VAL A 48 -1.47 -0.06 0.45
C VAL A 48 -1.32 -0.29 1.96
N ILE A 49 -2.27 0.21 2.75
CA ILE A 49 -2.29 0.00 4.22
C ILE A 49 -2.43 -1.48 4.56
N GLU A 50 -3.32 -2.22 3.88
CA GLU A 50 -3.48 -3.65 4.11
C GLU A 50 -2.23 -4.45 3.76
N LEU A 51 -1.58 -4.15 2.63
CA LEU A 51 -0.33 -4.78 2.22
C LEU A 51 0.80 -4.50 3.23
N TYR A 52 0.88 -3.27 3.72
CA TYR A 52 1.86 -2.92 4.75
C TYR A 52 1.65 -3.75 6.02
N ARG A 53 0.40 -3.88 6.47
CA ARG A 53 0.02 -4.71 7.63
C ARG A 53 0.24 -6.21 7.41
N GLN A 54 0.28 -6.66 6.16
CA GLN A 54 0.64 -8.05 5.82
C GLN A 54 2.14 -8.30 5.88
N GLY A 55 2.96 -7.28 6.11
CA GLY A 55 4.41 -7.36 6.18
C GLY A 55 5.12 -6.91 4.89
N VAL A 56 4.43 -6.20 3.99
CA VAL A 56 5.05 -5.60 2.80
C VAL A 56 5.49 -4.17 3.12
N HIS A 57 6.72 -4.01 3.58
CA HIS A 57 7.28 -2.69 3.93
C HIS A 57 8.07 -2.04 2.79
N ASP A 58 8.25 -2.75 1.67
CA ASP A 58 9.01 -2.26 0.52
C ASP A 58 8.12 -1.38 -0.39
N GLU A 59 8.55 -0.13 -0.60
CA GLU A 59 7.81 0.87 -1.40
C GLU A 59 7.59 0.41 -2.85
N HIS A 60 8.60 -0.19 -3.47
CA HIS A 60 8.51 -0.68 -4.84
C HIS A 60 7.53 -1.85 -4.94
N GLN A 61 7.57 -2.78 -3.99
CA GLN A 61 6.65 -3.91 -3.94
C GLN A 61 5.21 -3.48 -3.69
N LEU A 62 4.99 -2.53 -2.77
CA LEU A 62 3.66 -1.94 -2.53
C LEU A 62 3.11 -1.28 -3.79
N ARG A 63 3.94 -0.50 -4.49
CA ARG A 63 3.56 0.18 -5.75
C ARG A 63 3.18 -0.83 -6.83
N LEU A 64 3.98 -1.88 -6.99
CA LEU A 64 3.73 -2.97 -7.94
C LEU A 64 2.43 -3.72 -7.63
N MET A 65 2.16 -4.02 -6.36
CA MET A 65 0.95 -4.76 -5.95
C MET A 65 -0.31 -3.89 -6.01
N ALA A 66 -0.21 -2.64 -5.57
CA ALA A 66 -1.33 -1.70 -5.57
C ALA A 66 -1.67 -1.23 -6.99
N GLY A 67 -0.67 -0.86 -7.79
CA GLY A 67 -0.86 -0.50 -9.20
C GLY A 67 -1.24 -1.71 -10.06
N GLY A 68 -0.57 -2.85 -9.84
CA GLY A 68 -0.75 -4.11 -10.58
C GLY A 68 -2.16 -4.70 -10.51
N ARG A 69 -2.90 -4.45 -9.43
CA ARG A 69 -4.29 -4.92 -9.29
C ARG A 69 -5.26 -4.20 -10.20
N HIS A 70 -5.02 -2.94 -10.53
CA HIS A 70 -5.91 -2.12 -11.36
C HIS A 70 -5.62 -2.22 -12.87
N ILE A 71 -4.46 -2.78 -13.25
CA ILE A 71 -4.11 -3.02 -14.67
C ILE A 71 -4.82 -4.27 -15.23
N LYS A 72 -5.51 -5.04 -14.40
CA LYS A 72 -6.22 -6.27 -14.80
C LYS A 72 -7.63 -6.05 -15.33
N ASP A 73 -8.19 -4.85 -15.22
CA ASP A 73 -9.54 -4.54 -15.69
C ASP A 73 -9.61 -4.14 -17.18
N GLU A 74 -8.49 -4.23 -17.92
CA GLU A 74 -8.45 -4.04 -19.37
C GLU A 74 -8.13 -5.37 -20.10
N ASN A 75 -9.13 -6.26 -20.20
CA ASN A 75 -9.19 -7.31 -21.23
C ASN A 75 -10.64 -7.76 -21.49
#